data_AF-A0A4Q2Y1S4-F1
#
_entry.id   AF-A0A4Q2Y1S4-F1
#
_cell.length_a   1.000
_cell.length_b   1.000
_cell.length_c   1.000
_cell.angle_alpha   90.00
_cell.angle_beta   90.00
_cell.angle_gamma   90.00
#
_symmetry.space_group_name_H-M   'P 1'
#
loop_
_entity.id
_entity.type
_entity.pdbx_description
1 polymer ?
#
loop_
_entity_poly.entity_id
_entity_poly.type
_entity_poly.pdbx_seq_one_letter_code
_entity_poly.pdbx_strand_id
1 'polypeptide(L)'
;MIQIESIADLELIRESVDLECKLAAGRDGRGALPEDFWPTYSAFGNTGGGLVLLGVREKEERFLVEGVVDVAKVRKDLFVALNNRQKVSVNLLTDAHVREMTLEGRTVIVVAHRLAL
;
A
#
# COMPACT_ATOMS: atom_id res chain seq x y z
N MET A 1 4.84 14.04 -7.81
CA MET A 1 4.11 13.33 -6.70
C MET A 1 2.61 13.37 -6.97
N ILE A 2 1.98 12.21 -7.11
CA ILE A 2 0.51 12.08 -7.19
C ILE A 2 -0.09 12.58 -5.87
N GLN A 3 -1.00 13.55 -5.93
CA GLN A 3 -1.81 13.96 -4.79
C GLN A 3 -3.08 13.09 -4.80
N ILE A 4 -3.37 12.45 -3.67
CA ILE A 4 -4.57 11.64 -3.48
C ILE A 4 -5.29 12.23 -2.28
N GLU A 5 -6.44 12.84 -2.51
CA GLU A 5 -7.22 13.51 -1.47
C GLU A 5 -8.61 12.89 -1.31
N SER A 6 -9.05 12.11 -2.30
CA SER A 6 -10.40 11.54 -2.36
C SER A 6 -10.43 10.16 -3.06
N ILE A 7 -11.55 9.46 -2.92
CA ILE A 7 -11.82 8.22 -3.66
C ILE A 7 -11.88 8.48 -5.16
N ALA A 8 -12.38 9.64 -5.60
CA ALA A 8 -12.44 9.98 -7.02
C ALA A 8 -11.03 10.04 -7.66
N ASP A 9 -10.02 10.48 -6.90
CA ASP A 9 -8.63 10.45 -7.36
C ASP A 9 -8.15 9.03 -7.59
N LEU A 10 -8.56 8.07 -6.75
CA LEU A 10 -8.21 6.66 -6.92
C LEU A 10 -8.77 6.09 -8.23
N GLU A 11 -10.00 6.47 -8.59
CA GLU A 11 -10.64 6.06 -9.84
C GLU A 11 -9.89 6.61 -11.07
N LEU A 12 -9.38 7.83 -11.01
CA LEU A 12 -8.57 8.40 -12.10
C LEU A 12 -7.18 7.75 -12.17
N ILE A 13 -6.58 7.47 -11.02
CA ILE A 13 -5.23 6.91 -10.96
C ILE A 13 -5.21 5.47 -11.46
N ARG A 14 -6.21 4.64 -11.13
CA ARG A 14 -6.27 3.25 -11.57
C ARG A 14 -6.37 3.09 -13.10
N GLU A 15 -6.77 4.14 -13.83
CA GLU A 15 -6.78 4.15 -15.29
C GLU A 15 -5.37 4.26 -15.90
N SER A 16 -4.40 4.79 -15.14
CA SER A 16 -3.05 5.11 -15.63
C SER A 16 -1.93 4.38 -14.89
N VAL A 17 -2.20 3.89 -13.68
CA VAL A 17 -1.22 3.26 -12.78
C VAL A 17 -1.80 1.97 -12.25
N ASP A 18 -0.97 0.92 -12.22
CA ASP A 18 -1.31 -0.31 -11.51
C ASP A 18 -1.55 -0.02 -10.02
N LEU A 19 -2.82 -0.07 -9.61
CA LEU A 19 -3.29 0.23 -8.26
C LEU A 19 -3.80 -1.04 -7.59
N GLU A 20 -3.17 -1.44 -6.49
CA GLU A 20 -3.58 -2.58 -5.68
C GLU A 20 -4.12 -2.11 -4.32
N CYS A 21 -5.32 -2.55 -3.96
CA CYS A 21 -5.93 -2.25 -2.66
C CYS A 21 -5.91 -3.47 -1.74
N LYS A 22 -5.37 -3.32 -0.53
CA LYS A 22 -5.33 -4.39 0.47
C LYS A 22 -5.79 -3.89 1.83
N LEU A 23 -6.48 -4.75 2.58
CA LEU A 23 -6.73 -4.49 3.99
C LEU A 23 -5.45 -4.67 4.81
N ALA A 24 -5.32 -3.88 5.87
CA ALA A 24 -4.23 -4.01 6.82
C ALA A 24 -4.72 -3.97 8.27
N ALA A 25 -5.97 -4.35 8.53
CA ALA A 25 -6.53 -4.38 9.88
C ALA A 25 -5.91 -5.49 10.76
N GLY A 26 -5.43 -6.59 10.15
CA GLY A 26 -4.94 -7.75 10.89
C GLY A 26 -6.02 -8.49 11.67
N ARG A 27 -5.65 -9.58 12.35
CA ARG A 27 -6.60 -10.42 13.12
C ARG A 27 -7.14 -9.72 14.36
N ASP A 28 -6.36 -8.82 14.95
CA ASP A 28 -6.72 -8.04 16.13
C ASP A 28 -7.43 -6.72 15.78
N GLY A 29 -7.64 -6.44 14.49
CA GLY A 29 -8.25 -5.21 14.01
C GLY A 29 -7.39 -3.96 14.21
N ARG A 30 -6.14 -4.10 14.69
CA ARG A 30 -5.29 -2.96 15.01
C ARG A 30 -4.30 -2.62 13.91
N GLY A 31 -3.96 -3.54 13.03
CA GLY A 31 -2.88 -3.32 12.09
C GLY A 31 -2.08 -4.60 11.86
N ALA A 32 -1.97 -5.04 10.62
CA ALA A 32 -0.96 -6.01 10.20
C ALA A 32 -0.66 -5.83 8.71
N LEU A 33 0.61 -5.96 8.33
CA LEU A 33 0.95 -6.07 6.92
C LEU A 33 0.32 -7.36 6.35
N PRO A 34 -0.49 -7.29 5.28
CA PRO A 34 -1.16 -8.46 4.76
C PRO A 34 -0.16 -9.40 4.07
N GLU A 35 -0.38 -10.72 4.18
CA GLU A 35 0.57 -11.73 3.67
C GLU A 35 0.69 -11.69 2.14
N ASP A 36 -0.39 -11.35 1.46
CA ASP A 36 -0.46 -11.19 0.01
C ASP A 36 0.15 -9.86 -0.49
N PHE A 37 0.75 -9.04 0.39
CA PHE A 37 1.58 -7.90 -0.02
C PHE A 37 2.80 -8.34 -0.86
N TRP A 38 3.44 -9.45 -0.51
CA TRP A 38 4.72 -9.87 -1.12
C TRP A 38 4.60 -10.30 -2.58
N PRO A 39 3.57 -11.07 -2.99
CA PRO A 39 3.27 -11.30 -4.39
C PRO A 39 3.15 -10.00 -5.20
N THR A 40 2.38 -9.01 -4.71
CA THR A 40 2.23 -7.70 -5.37
C THR A 40 3.56 -6.93 -5.43
N TYR A 41 4.29 -6.86 -4.31
CA TYR A 41 5.61 -6.23 -4.25
C TYR A 41 6.58 -6.82 -5.28
N SER A 42 6.62 -8.15 -5.37
CA SER A 42 7.47 -8.86 -6.35
C SER A 42 7.04 -8.57 -7.79
N ALA A 43 5.73 -8.57 -8.07
CA ALA A 43 5.21 -8.22 -9.38
C ALA A 43 5.62 -6.80 -9.79
N PHE A 44 5.42 -5.81 -8.92
CA PHE A 44 5.80 -4.41 -9.19
C PHE A 44 7.32 -4.20 -9.29
N GLY A 45 8.13 -5.01 -8.60
CA GLY A 45 9.59 -5.04 -8.74
C GLY A 45 10.07 -5.40 -10.15
N ASN A 46 9.31 -6.26 -10.82
CA ASN A 46 9.63 -6.82 -12.14
C ASN A 46 8.95 -6.07 -13.30
N THR A 47 7.95 -5.24 -13.02
CA THR A 47 7.22 -4.45 -14.02
C THR A 47 7.56 -2.95 -13.93
N GLY A 48 6.70 -2.10 -14.49
CA GLY A 48 6.79 -0.65 -14.42
C GLY A 48 6.56 -0.05 -13.03
N GLY A 49 6.31 -0.88 -12.00
CA GLY A 49 5.97 -0.42 -10.66
C GLY A 49 4.46 -0.34 -10.44
N GLY A 50 4.04 0.50 -9.49
CA GLY A 50 2.63 0.65 -9.13
C GLY A 50 2.43 1.24 -7.74
N LEU A 51 1.17 1.33 -7.33
CA LEU A 51 0.74 1.78 -6.01
C LEU A 51 0.06 0.64 -5.25
N VAL A 52 0.41 0.48 -3.97
CA VAL A 52 -0.35 -0.36 -3.04
C VAL A 52 -0.98 0.54 -1.97
N LEU A 53 -2.30 0.43 -1.79
CA LEU A 53 -3.05 1.09 -0.74
C LEU A 53 -3.40 0.10 0.37
N LEU A 54 -2.87 0.31 1.57
CA LEU A 54 -3.17 -0.48 2.75
C LEU A 54 -4.23 0.21 3.60
N GLY A 55 -5.30 -0.52 3.95
CA GLY A 55 -6.48 0.02 4.61
C GLY A 55 -7.61 0.36 3.63
N VAL A 56 -7.49 -0.05 2.36
CA VAL A 56 -8.53 0.08 1.34
C VAL A 56 -8.85 -1.30 0.81
N ARG A 57 -10.14 -1.58 0.62
CA ARG A 57 -10.62 -2.78 -0.08
C ARG A 57 -11.26 -2.35 -1.38
N GLU A 58 -11.04 -3.12 -2.42
CA GLU A 58 -11.86 -3.06 -3.63
C GLU A 58 -13.02 -4.06 -3.54
N LYS A 59 -14.23 -3.61 -3.85
CA LYS A 59 -15.42 -4.45 -3.95
C LYS A 59 -16.34 -3.91 -5.05
N GLU A 60 -16.69 -4.75 -6.02
CA GLU A 60 -17.64 -4.40 -7.09
C GLU A 60 -17.26 -3.07 -7.79
N GLU A 61 -15.99 -2.94 -8.16
CA GLU A 61 -15.42 -1.74 -8.81
C GLU A 61 -15.48 -0.46 -7.96
N ARG A 62 -15.64 -0.59 -6.64
CA ARG A 62 -15.64 0.54 -5.71
C ARG A 62 -14.55 0.38 -4.65
N PHE A 63 -13.98 1.52 -4.26
CA PHE A 63 -13.09 1.59 -3.11
C PHE A 63 -13.87 1.75 -1.80
N LEU A 64 -13.55 0.91 -0.82
CA LEU A 64 -14.06 0.99 0.54
C LEU A 64 -12.88 1.28 1.47
N VAL A 65 -12.92 2.42 2.15
CA VAL A 65 -11.85 2.85 3.07
C VAL A 65 -12.13 2.33 4.48
N GLU A 66 -11.35 1.35 4.91
CA GLU A 66 -11.41 0.76 6.26
C GLU A 66 -10.37 1.39 7.20
N GLY A 67 -9.28 1.89 6.63
CA GLY A 67 -8.17 2.50 7.35
C GLY A 67 -7.25 1.50 8.05
N VAL A 68 -6.24 2.04 8.71
CA VAL A 68 -5.26 1.33 9.54
C VAL A 68 -5.20 2.02 10.89
N VAL A 69 -5.43 1.27 11.96
CA VAL A 69 -5.46 1.82 13.32
C VAL A 69 -4.04 2.09 13.85
N ASP A 70 -3.16 1.10 13.75
CA ASP A 70 -1.77 1.14 14.18
C ASP A 70 -0.85 1.14 12.95
N VAL A 71 -0.76 2.32 12.34
CA VAL A 71 0.07 2.56 11.16
C VAL A 71 1.53 2.30 11.44
N ALA A 72 2.02 2.66 12.63
CA ALA A 72 3.40 2.46 13.04
C ALA A 72 3.76 0.96 13.06
N LYS A 73 2.87 0.10 13.57
CA LYS A 73 3.04 -1.36 13.52
C LYS A 73 3.13 -1.87 12.10
N VAL A 74 2.20 -1.48 11.21
CA VAL A 74 2.20 -1.94 9.82
C VAL A 74 3.46 -1.48 9.07
N ARG A 75 3.88 -0.23 9.25
CA ARG A 75 5.15 0.29 8.69
C ARG A 75 6.34 -0.48 9.21
N LYS A 76 6.41 -0.73 10.53
CA LYS A 76 7.49 -1.50 11.14
C LYS A 76 7.55 -2.92 10.55
N ASP A 77 6.41 -3.61 10.46
CA ASP A 77 6.33 -4.95 9.90
C ASP A 77 6.82 -4.98 8.44
N LEU A 78 6.45 -3.98 7.64
CA LEU A 78 6.93 -3.79 6.28
C LEU A 78 8.44 -3.66 6.21
N PHE A 79 9.04 -2.71 6.94
CA PHE A 79 10.49 -2.46 6.87
C PHE A 79 11.31 -3.59 7.48
N VAL A 80 10.83 -4.25 8.53
CA VAL A 80 11.49 -5.45 9.08
C VAL A 80 11.54 -6.55 8.02
N ALA A 81 10.43 -6.79 7.31
CA ALA A 81 10.35 -7.81 6.30
C ALA A 81 11.12 -7.47 5.01
N LEU A 82 11.14 -6.20 4.59
CA LEU A 82 11.94 -5.71 3.45
C LEU A 82 13.44 -5.91 3.66
N ASN A 83 13.92 -5.77 4.90
CA ASN A 83 15.32 -5.96 5.25
C ASN A 83 15.69 -7.44 5.50
N ASN A 84 14.72 -8.35 5.46
CA ASN A 84 14.99 -9.79 5.61
C ASN A 84 15.30 -10.44 4.26
N ARG A 85 16.58 -10.73 4.01
CA ARG A 85 17.05 -11.36 2.76
C ARG A 85 16.52 -12.78 2.52
N GLN A 86 16.02 -13.47 3.55
CA GLN A 86 15.38 -14.77 3.39
C GLN A 86 13.96 -14.64 2.80
N LYS A 87 13.35 -13.46 2.93
CA LYS A 87 11.99 -13.16 2.46
C LYS A 87 12.00 -12.32 1.19
N VAL A 88 12.94 -11.37 1.08
CA VAL A 88 13.03 -10.39 0.00
C VAL A 88 14.44 -10.38 -0.57
N SER A 89 14.59 -10.72 -1.85
CA SER A 89 15.91 -10.78 -2.52
C SER A 89 16.60 -9.42 -2.62
N VAL A 90 15.82 -8.35 -2.82
CA VAL A 90 16.28 -6.98 -2.91
C VAL A 90 15.23 -6.02 -2.32
N ASN A 91 15.68 -5.13 -1.44
CA ASN A 91 14.84 -4.05 -0.95
C ASN A 91 14.83 -2.91 -1.97
N LEU A 92 13.66 -2.62 -2.54
CA LEU A 92 13.44 -1.57 -3.53
C LEU A 92 12.71 -0.36 -2.94
N LEU A 93 12.32 -0.41 -1.66
CA LEU A 93 11.57 0.62 -0.98
C LEU A 93 12.43 1.35 0.04
N THR A 94 12.14 2.64 0.19
CA THR A 94 12.73 3.53 1.19
C THR A 94 11.57 4.26 1.87
N ASP A 95 11.82 4.98 2.95
CA ASP A 95 10.77 5.77 3.62
C ASP A 95 10.07 6.76 2.67
N ALA A 96 10.74 7.27 1.63
CA ALA A 96 10.14 8.18 0.65
C ALA A 96 9.02 7.51 -0.18
N HIS A 97 9.06 6.18 -0.29
CA HIS A 97 8.10 5.36 -1.02
C HIS A 97 6.90 4.94 -0.16
N VAL A 98 6.97 5.09 1.17
CA VAL A 98 5.91 4.66 2.10
C VAL A 98 5.35 5.88 2.83
N ARG A 99 4.11 6.24 2.52
CA ARG A 99 3.47 7.47 3.02
C ARG A 99 2.13 7.18 3.64
N GLU A 100 1.68 8.12 4.46
CA GLU A 100 0.36 8.08 5.09
C GLU A 100 -0.50 9.14 4.44
N MET A 101 -1.77 8.82 4.22
CA MET A 101 -2.78 9.80 3.80
C MET A 101 -4.09 9.56 4.52
N THR A 102 -4.95 10.56 4.53
CA THR A 102 -6.29 10.47 5.11
C THR A 102 -7.33 10.43 4.00
N LEU A 103 -8.12 9.36 3.98
CA LEU A 103 -9.27 9.21 3.09
C LEU A 103 -10.51 8.94 3.94
N GLU A 104 -11.60 9.67 3.70
CA GLU A 104 -12.84 9.55 4.50
C GLU A 104 -12.63 9.58 6.03
N GLY A 105 -11.68 10.40 6.50
CA GLY A 105 -11.33 10.52 7.92
C GLY A 105 -10.54 9.34 8.50
N ARG A 106 -10.07 8.41 7.67
CA ARG A 106 -9.29 7.23 8.06
C ARG A 106 -7.90 7.27 7.48
N THR A 107 -6.91 6.78 8.24
CA THR A 107 -5.52 6.72 7.77
C THR A 107 -5.29 5.51 6.89
N VAL A 108 -4.71 5.73 5.71
CA VAL A 108 -4.33 4.73 4.71
C VAL A 108 -2.82 4.83 4.47
N ILE A 109 -2.15 3.71 4.25
CA ILE A 109 -0.73 3.68 3.90
C ILE A 109 -0.59 3.49 2.39
N VAL A 110 0.20 4.34 1.76
CA VAL A 110 0.54 4.29 0.35
C VAL A 110 1.94 3.75 0.21
N VAL A 111 2.11 2.69 -0.57
CA VAL A 111 3.42 2.17 -0.98
C VAL A 111 3.59 2.37 -2.47
N ALA A 112 4.55 3.21 -2.86
CA ALA A 112 4.83 3.54 -4.26
C ALA A 112 6.08 2.82 -4.75
N HIS A 113 5.93 1.96 -5.76
CA HIS A 113 7.05 1.27 -6.38
C HIS A 113 7.39 1.92 -7.73
N ARG A 114 8.63 2.38 -7.92
CA ARG A 114 9.19 2.91 -9.20
C ARG A 114 8.31 3.90 -9.99
N LEU A 115 7.48 4.70 -9.33
CA LEU A 115 6.82 5.81 -10.00
C LEU A 115 7.81 6.96 -10.20
N ALA A 116 8.37 7.06 -11.40
CA ALA A 116 9.07 8.26 -11.84
C ALA A 116 8.02 9.34 -12.13
N LEU A 117 7.81 10.23 -11.15
CA LEU A 117 7.01 11.45 -11.32
C LEU A 117 7.73 12.65 -10.73
#